data_AF-A0A1G0M1P5-F1
#
_entry.id   AF-A0A1G0M1P5-F1
#
_cell.length_a   1.000
_cell.length_b   1.000
_cell.length_c   1.000
_cell.angle_alpha   90.00
_cell.angle_beta   90.00
_cell.angle_gamma   90.00
#
_symmetry.space_group_name_H-M   'P 1'
#
loop_
_entity.id
_entity.type
_entity.pdbx_description
1 polymer ?
#
loop_
_entity_poly.entity_id
_entity_poly.type
_entity_poly.pdbx_seq_one_letter_code
_entity_poly.pdbx_strand_id
1 'polypeptide(L)'
;MTTVKIDEAIERYVNERKKNVRKVAESKFLSYTYLACGESDTETFMRRTRGLIRYYIDYLSVLENPLRGPQAGWLALMSIVFSFGIYMMGVDELREAGIFVTSGTVINGISLARAVIAKWVETSVMIAFYREIVELIDRTLPAEC
;
A
#
# COMPACT_ATOMS: atom_id res chain seq x y z
N MET A 1 16.95 21.66 7.46
CA MET A 1 15.84 21.11 6.65
C MET A 1 15.53 19.70 7.14
N THR A 2 14.39 19.50 7.81
CA THR A 2 14.04 18.26 8.52
C THR A 2 13.19 17.34 7.65
N THR A 3 13.41 16.03 7.75
CA THR A 3 12.62 14.97 7.08
C THR A 3 11.10 15.14 7.27
N VAL A 4 10.70 15.67 8.42
CA VAL A 4 9.31 16.02 8.75
C VAL A 4 8.62 16.88 7.68
N LYS A 5 9.30 17.88 7.11
CA LYS A 5 8.72 18.73 6.05
C LYS A 5 8.54 17.99 4.72
N ILE A 6 9.42 17.02 4.45
CA ILE A 6 9.35 16.17 3.26
C ILE A 6 8.18 15.20 3.40
N ASP A 7 8.07 14.54 4.55
CA ASP A 7 6.95 13.64 4.84
C ASP A 7 5.60 14.39 4.80
N GLU A 8 5.54 15.60 5.35
CA GLU A 8 4.34 16.45 5.27
C GLU A 8 3.97 16.81 3.83
N ALA A 9 4.96 17.14 2.98
CA ALA A 9 4.72 17.44 1.56
C ALA A 9 4.16 16.22 0.81
N ILE A 10 4.74 15.04 1.05
CA ILE A 10 4.29 13.77 0.47
C ILE A 10 2.86 13.47 0.92
N GLU A 11 2.58 13.59 2.22
CA GLU A 11 1.27 13.33 2.79
C GLU A 11 0.20 14.27 2.21
N ARG A 12 0.52 15.57 2.11
CA ARG A 12 -0.36 16.56 1.47
C ARG A 12 -0.66 16.20 0.02
N TYR A 13 0.35 15.80 -0.75
CA TYR A 13 0.13 15.36 -2.14
C TYR A 13 -0.79 14.14 -2.21
N VAL A 14 -0.51 13.11 -1.41
CA VAL A 14 -1.31 11.87 -1.40
C VAL A 14 -2.76 12.15 -0.99
N ASN A 15 -2.98 12.92 0.07
CA ASN A 15 -4.32 13.29 0.53
C ASN A 15 -5.08 14.12 -0.51
N GLU A 16 -4.38 14.99 -1.24
CA GLU A 16 -4.95 15.76 -2.33
C GLU A 16 -5.29 14.87 -3.54
N ARG A 17 -4.41 13.93 -3.95
CA ARG A 17 -4.68 13.00 -5.06
C ARG A 17 -5.81 12.02 -4.80
N LYS A 18 -6.08 11.69 -3.53
CA LYS A 18 -7.27 10.91 -3.14
C LYS A 18 -8.58 11.64 -3.44
N LYS A 19 -8.56 12.98 -3.50
CA LYS A 19 -9.76 13.82 -3.67
C LYS A 19 -9.84 14.50 -5.04
N ASN A 20 -8.69 14.79 -5.65
CA ASN A 20 -8.57 15.65 -6.82
C ASN A 20 -7.71 15.02 -7.94
N VAL A 21 -7.90 15.56 -9.15
CA VAL A 21 -7.13 15.18 -10.33
C VAL A 21 -5.65 15.55 -10.22
N ARG A 22 -4.82 14.80 -10.95
CA ARG A 22 -3.35 14.85 -10.93
C ARG A 22 -2.77 16.25 -10.95
N LYS A 23 -3.16 17.04 -11.94
CA LYS A 23 -2.64 18.39 -12.17
C LYS A 23 -2.83 19.33 -10.98
N VAL A 24 -3.93 19.19 -10.24
CA VAL A 24 -4.23 20.04 -9.08
C VAL A 24 -3.28 19.70 -7.92
N ALA A 25 -3.06 18.41 -7.66
CA ALA A 25 -2.15 18.01 -6.59
C ALA A 25 -0.68 18.28 -6.94
N GLU A 26 -0.28 18.10 -8.20
CA GLU A 26 1.06 18.45 -8.68
C GLU A 26 1.34 19.95 -8.47
N SER A 27 0.40 20.81 -8.89
CA SER A 27 0.51 22.26 -8.68
C SER A 27 0.61 22.62 -7.20
N LYS A 28 -0.26 22.07 -6.35
CA LYS A 28 -0.23 22.30 -4.90
C LYS A 28 1.06 21.81 -4.23
N PHE A 29 1.58 20.67 -4.67
CA PHE A 29 2.85 20.14 -4.18
C PHE A 29 4.01 21.07 -4.53
N LEU A 30 4.09 21.53 -5.78
CA LEU A 30 5.11 22.50 -6.20
C LEU A 30 5.00 23.80 -5.41
N SER A 31 3.79 24.38 -5.29
CA SER A 31 3.57 25.59 -4.49
C SER A 31 3.99 25.41 -3.04
N TYR A 32 3.67 24.27 -2.42
CA TYR A 32 4.12 23.99 -1.06
C TYR A 32 5.65 23.87 -0.97
N THR A 33 6.28 23.23 -1.95
CA THR A 33 7.74 23.06 -2.01
C THR A 33 8.45 24.42 -2.08
N TYR A 34 7.98 25.32 -2.94
CA TYR A 34 8.48 26.71 -3.07
C TYR A 34 8.22 27.58 -1.84
N LEU A 35 7.14 27.32 -1.09
CA LEU A 35 6.84 28.05 0.14
C LEU A 35 7.62 27.51 1.35
N ALA A 36 7.82 26.20 1.40
CA ALA A 36 8.48 25.51 2.52
C ALA A 36 10.02 25.65 2.47
N CYS A 37 10.57 25.79 1.28
CA CYS A 37 11.98 26.01 0.99
C CYS A 37 12.10 27.25 0.10
N GLY A 38 12.85 28.27 0.55
CA GLY A 38 13.17 29.41 -0.31
C GLY A 38 13.81 28.96 -1.63
N GLU A 39 13.75 29.84 -2.64
CA GLU A 39 14.03 29.51 -4.06
C GLU A 39 15.33 28.69 -4.27
N SER A 40 16.39 28.96 -3.50
CA SER A 40 17.69 28.27 -3.57
C SER A 40 17.76 26.87 -2.94
N ASP A 41 16.79 26.45 -2.13
CA ASP A 41 16.79 25.15 -1.42
C ASP A 41 15.75 24.17 -1.99
N THR A 42 14.99 24.59 -3.01
CA THR A 42 13.93 23.79 -3.64
C THR A 42 14.47 22.57 -4.38
N GLU A 43 15.61 22.70 -5.07
CA GLU A 43 16.26 21.59 -5.76
C GLU A 43 16.76 20.53 -4.77
N THR A 44 17.44 20.95 -3.71
CA THR A 44 17.88 20.06 -2.62
C THR A 44 16.68 19.35 -1.98
N PHE A 45 15.55 20.06 -1.82
CA PHE A 45 14.31 19.49 -1.32
C PHE A 45 13.77 18.40 -2.22
N MET A 46 13.62 18.69 -3.52
CA MET A 46 13.08 17.75 -4.48
C MET A 46 13.99 16.52 -4.63
N ARG A 47 15.31 16.70 -4.65
CA ARG A 47 16.28 15.59 -4.72
C ARG A 47 16.20 14.68 -3.49
N ARG A 48 16.08 15.24 -2.28
CA ARG A 48 15.89 14.45 -1.04
C ARG A 48 14.53 13.74 -1.03
N THR A 49 13.48 14.44 -1.45
CA THR A 49 12.13 13.87 -1.57
C THR A 49 12.12 12.68 -2.53
N ARG A 50 12.77 12.79 -3.68
CA ARG A 50 12.93 11.69 -4.64
C ARG A 50 13.60 10.46 -4.02
N GLY A 51 14.72 10.66 -3.30
CA GLY A 51 15.43 9.56 -2.64
C GLY A 51 14.57 8.84 -1.60
N LEU A 52 13.85 9.62 -0.79
CA LEU A 52 13.00 9.12 0.28
C LEU A 52 11.76 8.39 -0.27
N ILE A 53 11.14 8.91 -1.32
CA ILE A 53 10.02 8.25 -1.99
C ILE A 53 10.46 6.95 -2.67
N ARG A 54 11.64 6.91 -3.31
CA ARG A 54 12.18 5.66 -3.87
C ARG A 54 12.38 4.61 -2.78
N TYR A 55 12.92 4.99 -1.64
CA TYR A 55 13.02 4.11 -0.49
C TYR A 55 11.65 3.59 -0.04
N TYR A 56 10.63 4.45 0.03
CA TYR A 56 9.26 4.01 0.35
C TYR A 56 8.66 3.09 -0.73
N ILE A 57 8.90 3.35 -2.02
CA ILE A 57 8.45 2.46 -3.10
C ILE A 57 9.11 1.09 -2.95
N ASP A 58 10.43 1.03 -2.74
CA ASP A 58 11.15 -0.23 -2.60
C ASP A 58 10.64 -1.00 -1.38
N TYR A 59 10.48 -0.33 -0.24
CA TYR A 59 9.90 -0.93 0.97
C TYR A 59 8.47 -1.46 0.75
N LEU A 60 7.60 -0.67 0.13
CA LEU A 60 6.21 -1.06 -0.13
C LEU A 60 6.11 -2.14 -1.20
N SER A 61 7.01 -2.18 -2.18
CA SER A 61 7.03 -3.22 -3.21
C SER A 61 7.36 -4.60 -2.63
N VAL A 62 8.18 -4.65 -1.58
CA VAL A 62 8.42 -5.90 -0.82
C VAL A 62 7.15 -6.36 -0.12
N LEU A 63 6.36 -5.42 0.40
CA LEU A 63 5.08 -5.66 1.08
C LEU A 63 3.90 -5.84 0.12
N GLU A 64 4.06 -5.49 -1.16
CA GLU A 64 3.03 -5.60 -2.19
C GLU A 64 2.65 -7.05 -2.43
N ASN A 65 3.53 -8.02 -2.15
CA ASN A 65 3.18 -9.42 -2.32
C ASN A 65 2.18 -9.87 -1.24
N PRO A 66 0.89 -10.11 -1.60
CA PRO A 66 -0.14 -10.49 -0.63
C PRO A 66 0.13 -11.86 0.01
N LEU A 67 1.04 -12.65 -0.58
CA LEU A 67 1.39 -14.00 -0.14
C LEU A 67 2.58 -14.06 0.84
N ARG A 68 3.28 -12.95 1.08
CA ARG A 68 4.45 -12.91 1.98
C ARG A 68 4.13 -12.44 3.40
N GLY A 69 2.89 -12.04 3.67
CA GLY A 69 2.46 -11.54 4.97
C GLY A 69 1.88 -12.61 5.91
N PRO A 70 1.71 -12.30 7.20
CA PRO A 70 1.03 -13.18 8.16
C PRO A 70 -0.39 -13.57 7.74
N GLN A 71 -1.04 -12.72 6.93
CA GLN A 71 -2.37 -12.98 6.37
C GLN A 71 -2.37 -14.18 5.40
N ALA A 72 -1.28 -14.38 4.65
CA ALA A 72 -1.13 -15.54 3.76
C ALA A 72 -0.97 -16.84 4.55
N GLY A 73 -0.20 -16.79 5.65
CA GLY A 73 -0.10 -17.91 6.58
C GLY A 73 -1.46 -18.27 7.20
N TRP A 74 -2.27 -17.26 7.53
CA TRP A 74 -3.63 -17.45 8.04
C TRP A 74 -4.58 -18.02 6.97
N LEU A 75 -4.48 -17.60 5.71
CA LEU A 75 -5.20 -18.21 4.58
C LEU A 75 -4.80 -19.68 4.36
N ALA A 76 -3.51 -20.01 4.47
CA ALA A 76 -3.03 -21.39 4.38
C ALA A 76 -3.58 -22.25 5.52
N LEU A 77 -3.58 -21.74 6.75
CA LEU A 77 -4.18 -22.43 7.89
C LEU A 77 -5.68 -22.67 7.68
N MET A 78 -6.43 -21.66 7.23
CA MET A 78 -7.86 -21.79 6.91
C MET A 78 -8.09 -22.87 5.84
N SER A 79 -7.19 -23.00 4.85
CA SER A 79 -7.29 -24.05 3.83
C SER A 79 -7.09 -25.46 4.41
N ILE A 80 -6.19 -25.61 5.38
CA ILE A 80 -5.96 -26.87 6.10
C ILE A 80 -7.19 -27.22 6.95
N VAL A 81 -7.70 -26.26 7.73
CA VAL A 81 -8.89 -26.44 8.58
C VAL A 81 -10.13 -26.76 7.74
N PHE A 82 -10.28 -26.12 6.58
CA PHE A 82 -11.35 -26.41 5.64
C PHE A 82 -11.28 -27.85 5.12
N SER A 83 -10.08 -28.30 4.73
CA SER A 83 -9.85 -29.68 4.26
C SER A 83 -10.15 -30.70 5.35
N PHE A 84 -9.75 -30.41 6.59
CA PHE A 84 -10.07 -31.25 7.74
C PHE A 84 -11.58 -31.29 8.03
N GLY A 85 -12.27 -30.15 7.92
CA GLY A 85 -13.72 -30.09 8.06
C GLY A 85 -14.45 -30.94 7.02
N ILE A 86 -13.99 -30.93 5.76
CA ILE A 86 -14.53 -31.82 4.70
C ILE A 86 -14.32 -33.29 5.07
N TYR A 87 -13.13 -33.66 5.54
CA TYR A 87 -12.85 -35.02 5.99
C TYR A 87 -13.81 -35.44 7.12
N MET A 88 -14.05 -34.58 8.11
CA MET A 88 -14.98 -34.85 9.22
C MET A 88 -16.42 -35.08 8.74
N MET A 89 -16.86 -34.45 7.66
CA MET A 89 -18.20 -34.67 7.10
C MET A 89 -18.41 -36.10 6.56
N GLY A 90 -17.32 -36.78 6.20
CA GLY A 90 -17.31 -38.18 5.77
C GLY A 90 -17.41 -39.20 6.91
N VAL A 91 -17.27 -38.77 8.16
CA VAL A 91 -17.35 -39.62 9.36
C VAL A 91 -18.67 -39.32 10.07
N ASP A 92 -19.58 -40.31 10.17
CA ASP A 92 -20.94 -40.09 10.67
C ASP A 92 -20.99 -39.46 12.08
N GLU A 93 -20.09 -39.88 12.98
CA GLU A 93 -19.99 -39.34 14.35
C GLU A 93 -19.53 -37.87 14.40
N LEU A 94 -18.83 -37.40 13.36
CA LEU A 94 -18.22 -36.07 13.32
C LEU A 94 -18.90 -35.14 12.30
N ARG A 95 -19.96 -35.61 11.62
CA ARG A 95 -20.56 -34.90 10.49
C ARG A 95 -21.06 -33.51 10.86
N GLU A 96 -21.76 -33.38 11.98
CA GLU A 96 -22.27 -32.08 12.44
C GLU A 96 -21.13 -31.10 12.73
N ALA A 97 -20.10 -31.55 13.44
CA ALA A 97 -18.91 -30.74 13.71
C ALA A 97 -18.19 -30.34 12.40
N GLY A 98 -18.10 -31.23 11.42
CA GLY A 98 -17.57 -30.94 10.09
C GLY A 98 -18.33 -29.82 9.37
N ILE A 99 -19.67 -29.81 9.44
CA ILE A 99 -20.51 -28.74 8.86
C ILE A 99 -20.25 -27.39 9.54
N PHE A 100 -20.16 -27.36 10.88
CA PHE A 100 -19.85 -26.13 11.62
C PHE A 100 -18.44 -25.60 11.32
N VAL A 101 -17.44 -26.48 11.31
CA VAL A 101 -16.04 -26.10 11.02
C VAL A 101 -15.91 -25.58 9.60
N THR A 102 -16.48 -26.25 8.61
CA THR A 102 -16.39 -25.82 7.21
C THR A 102 -17.11 -24.50 6.97
N SER A 103 -18.34 -24.34 7.43
CA SER A 103 -19.11 -23.10 7.27
C SER A 103 -18.42 -21.90 7.95
N GLY A 104 -17.95 -22.05 9.18
CA GLY A 104 -17.17 -21.03 9.88
C GLY A 104 -15.87 -20.68 9.16
N THR A 105 -15.17 -21.69 8.63
CA THR A 105 -13.91 -21.50 7.88
C THR A 105 -14.14 -20.75 6.56
N VAL A 106 -15.23 -21.04 5.83
CA VAL A 106 -15.57 -20.35 4.58
C VAL A 106 -15.86 -18.88 4.84
N ILE A 107 -16.69 -18.56 5.84
CA ILE A 107 -17.05 -17.18 6.16
C ILE A 107 -15.80 -16.38 6.55
N ASN A 108 -14.98 -16.93 7.46
CA ASN A 108 -13.75 -16.28 7.91
C ASN A 108 -12.71 -16.18 6.79
N GLY A 109 -12.58 -17.20 5.95
CA GLY A 109 -11.68 -17.23 4.81
C GLY A 109 -12.03 -16.15 3.77
N ILE A 110 -13.32 -15.99 3.44
CA ILE A 110 -13.78 -14.94 2.51
C ILE A 110 -13.52 -13.54 3.10
N SER A 111 -13.82 -13.35 4.38
CA SER A 111 -13.57 -12.07 5.08
C SER A 111 -12.09 -11.69 5.04
N LEU A 112 -11.22 -12.65 5.36
CA LEU A 112 -9.77 -12.48 5.32
C LEU A 112 -9.26 -12.20 3.91
N ALA A 113 -9.72 -12.95 2.91
CA ALA A 113 -9.34 -12.74 1.51
C ALA A 113 -9.70 -11.33 1.03
N ARG A 114 -10.90 -10.85 1.38
CA ARG A 114 -11.32 -9.47 1.08
C ARG A 114 -10.40 -8.44 1.74
N ALA A 115 -10.03 -8.65 3.00
CA ALA A 115 -9.13 -7.74 3.72
C ALA A 115 -7.72 -7.70 3.09
N VAL A 116 -7.20 -8.86 2.66
CA VAL A 116 -5.91 -8.96 1.96
C VAL A 116 -5.96 -8.22 0.62
N ILE A 117 -7.01 -8.45 -0.17
CA ILE A 117 -7.18 -7.79 -1.48
C ILE A 117 -7.30 -6.28 -1.29
N ALA A 118 -8.10 -5.81 -0.33
CA ALA A 118 -8.27 -4.39 -0.06
C ALA A 118 -6.94 -3.71 0.29
N LYS A 119 -6.15 -4.35 1.17
CA LYS A 119 -4.81 -3.85 1.55
C LYS A 119 -3.84 -3.86 0.37
N TRP A 120 -3.90 -4.88 -0.47
CA TRP A 120 -3.06 -4.98 -1.66
C TRP A 120 -3.36 -3.86 -2.67
N VAL A 121 -4.65 -3.60 -2.92
CA VAL A 121 -5.09 -2.48 -3.76
C VAL A 121 -4.64 -1.14 -3.17
N GLU A 122 -4.83 -0.92 -1.87
CA GLU A 122 -4.40 0.31 -1.20
C GLU A 122 -2.89 0.54 -1.33
N THR A 123 -2.09 -0.50 -1.11
CA THR A 123 -0.62 -0.46 -1.25
C THR A 123 -0.22 -0.13 -2.69
N SER A 124 -0.86 -0.78 -3.66
CA SER A 124 -0.62 -0.55 -5.09
C SER A 124 -0.93 0.89 -5.51
N VAL A 125 -2.04 1.45 -5.03
CA VAL A 125 -2.44 2.84 -5.28
C VAL A 125 -1.45 3.82 -4.64
N MET A 126 -0.98 3.54 -3.43
CA MET A 126 0.02 4.36 -2.75
C MET A 126 1.35 4.38 -3.50
N ILE A 127 1.82 3.22 -3.98
CA ILE A 127 3.01 3.12 -4.84
C ILE A 127 2.81 3.95 -6.12
N ALA A 128 1.63 3.92 -6.72
CA ALA A 128 1.32 4.72 -7.91
C ALA A 128 1.43 6.22 -7.63
N PHE A 129 0.88 6.72 -6.51
CA PHE A 129 1.03 8.13 -6.12
C PHE A 129 2.48 8.53 -5.87
N TYR A 130 3.26 7.66 -5.25
CA TYR A 130 4.70 7.88 -5.06
C TYR A 130 5.46 7.96 -6.38
N ARG A 131 5.14 7.11 -7.35
CA ARG A 131 5.70 7.19 -8.71
C ARG A 131 5.33 8.49 -9.40
N GLU A 132 4.10 8.98 -9.24
CA GLU A 132 3.69 10.29 -9.79
C GLU A 132 4.54 11.44 -9.23
N ILE A 133 4.83 11.46 -7.92
CA ILE A 133 5.67 12.50 -7.32
C ILE A 133 7.10 12.42 -7.89
N VAL A 134 7.66 11.21 -8.04
CA VAL A 134 8.98 11.04 -8.65
C VAL A 134 8.99 11.53 -10.09
N GLU A 135 7.96 11.20 -10.87
CA GLU A 135 7.80 11.68 -12.26
C GLU A 135 7.67 13.20 -12.32
N LEU A 136 6.95 13.81 -11.37
CA LEU A 136 6.85 15.27 -11.25
C LEU A 136 8.23 15.87 -10.99
N ILE A 137 8.95 15.36 -9.99
CA ILE A 137 10.29 15.83 -9.64
C ILE A 137 11.24 15.70 -10.84
N ASP A 138 11.21 14.57 -11.54
CA ASP A 138 12.05 14.28 -12.71
C ASP A 138 11.73 15.18 -13.92
N ARG A 139 10.52 15.75 -13.98
CA ARG A 139 10.14 16.76 -14.99
C ARG A 139 10.60 18.16 -14.60
N THR A 140 10.54 18.50 -13.32
CA THR A 140 10.88 19.85 -12.82
C THR A 140 12.37 20.05 -12.60
N LEU A 141 13.12 19.01 -12.26
CA LEU A 141 14.57 19.05 -12.18
C LEU A 141 15.13 18.38 -13.44
N PRO A 142 15.87 19.09 -14.30
CA PRO A 142 16.58 18.43 -15.39
C PRO A 142 17.51 17.36 -14.77
N ALA A 143 17.55 16.19 -15.39
CA ALA A 143 18.57 15.20 -15.05
C ALA A 143 19.94 15.86 -15.26
N GLU A 144 20.64 16.15 -14.16
CA GLU A 144 22.05 16.52 -14.25
C GLU A 144 22.78 15.44 -15.06
N CYS A 145 23.42 15.88 -16.15
CA CYS A 145 24.45 15.13 -16.88
C CYS A 145 25.64 14.85 -15.97
#